data_AF-X1DKW5-F1
#
_entry.id   AF-X1DKW5-F1
#
_cell.length_a   1.000
_cell.length_b   1.000
_cell.length_c   1.000
_cell.angle_alpha   90.00
_cell.angle_beta   90.00
_cell.angle_gamma   90.00
#
_symmetry.space_group_name_H-M   'P 1'
#
loop_
_entity.id
_entity.type
_entity.pdbx_description
1 polymer ?
#
loop_
_entity_poly.entity_id
_entity_poly.type
_entity_poly.pdbx_seq_one_letter_code
_entity_poly.pdbx_strand_id
1 'polypeptide(L)'
;WTHETALATGVGPIAVLIGMFSVNPNPPWVVGLLVSIPTAVILCYLGLAFDEWPDAEANLKKGVKSLAYKVWEYGINLEWYLMSWFLFVFVYQVFLIAVGILSPMTALTFLTFPGMIACMVFLKANFRKVGGFLVLFAALYPVLLLVGQIIGG
;
A
#
# COMPACT_ATOMS: atom_id res chain seq x y z
N TRP A 1 -3.45 17.72 -4.42
CA TRP A 1 -2.85 16.38 -4.42
C TRP A 1 -2.93 15.88 -3.00
N THR A 2 -4.16 15.69 -2.53
CA THR A 2 -4.47 15.59 -1.10
C THR A 2 -5.42 14.44 -0.81
N HIS A 3 -6.03 13.86 -1.84
CA HIS A 3 -7.02 12.80 -1.70
C HIS A 3 -6.40 11.56 -1.04
N GLU A 4 -5.30 11.07 -1.61
CA GLU A 4 -4.57 9.91 -1.11
C GLU A 4 -4.01 10.18 0.27
N THR A 5 -3.41 11.35 0.49
CA THR A 5 -2.83 11.71 1.80
C THR A 5 -3.88 11.79 2.89
N ALA A 6 -5.06 12.38 2.63
CA ALA A 6 -6.13 12.50 3.61
C ALA A 6 -6.70 11.12 3.99
N LEU A 7 -6.82 10.21 3.02
CA LEU A 7 -7.24 8.83 3.31
C LEU A 7 -6.13 8.06 4.01
N ALA A 8 -4.88 8.22 3.59
CA ALA A 8 -3.71 7.56 4.16
C ALA A 8 -3.54 7.87 5.65
N THR A 9 -3.74 9.13 6.07
CA THR A 9 -3.68 9.49 7.49
C THR A 9 -4.77 8.81 8.30
N GLY A 10 -5.98 8.70 7.74
CA GLY A 10 -7.13 8.05 8.38
C GLY A 10 -6.97 6.54 8.53
N VAL A 11 -6.66 5.82 7.44
CA VAL A 11 -6.59 4.35 7.44
C VAL A 11 -5.26 3.79 7.96
N GLY A 12 -4.19 4.59 7.93
CA GLY A 12 -2.87 4.20 8.40
C GLY A 12 -2.59 4.71 9.81
N PRO A 13 -1.83 5.83 9.96
CA PRO A 13 -1.39 6.33 11.26
C PRO A 13 -2.49 6.47 12.30
N ILE A 14 -3.60 7.14 11.99
CA ILE A 14 -4.64 7.43 13.00
C ILE A 14 -5.28 6.13 13.50
N ALA A 15 -5.68 5.24 12.58
CA ALA A 15 -6.27 3.96 12.94
C ALA A 15 -5.33 3.10 13.81
N VAL A 16 -4.05 3.00 13.44
CA VAL A 16 -3.06 2.24 14.20
C VAL A 16 -2.83 2.83 15.59
N LEU A 17 -2.66 4.16 15.69
CA LEU A 17 -2.42 4.80 16.99
C LEU A 17 -3.62 4.64 17.91
N ILE A 18 -4.86 4.83 17.42
CA ILE A 18 -6.07 4.59 18.23
C ILE A 18 -6.13 3.13 18.69
N GLY A 19 -5.83 2.19 17.79
CA GLY A 19 -5.75 0.76 18.13
C GLY A 19 -4.74 0.48 19.24
N MET A 20 -3.53 1.03 19.14
CA MET A 20 -2.49 0.86 20.17
C MET A 20 -2.88 1.48 21.52
N PHE A 21 -3.48 2.67 21.49
CA PHE A 21 -3.99 3.32 22.70
C PHE A 21 -5.05 2.49 23.42
N SER A 22 -5.89 1.80 22.65
CA SER A 22 -7.00 1.01 23.21
C SER A 22 -6.56 -0.21 24.01
N VAL A 23 -5.31 -0.67 23.82
CA VAL A 23 -4.79 -1.91 24.44
C VAL A 23 -3.56 -1.69 25.32
N ASN A 24 -2.93 -0.51 25.28
CA ASN A 24 -1.76 -0.20 26.07
C ASN A 24 -1.80 1.28 26.52
N PRO A 25 -1.68 1.58 27.83
CA PRO A 25 -1.71 2.96 28.35
C PRO A 25 -0.47 3.79 27.99
N ASN A 26 0.66 3.15 27.67
CA ASN A 26 1.90 3.80 27.23
C ASN A 26 2.42 3.13 25.95
N PRO A 27 1.68 3.23 24.83
CA PRO A 27 2.05 2.53 23.62
C PRO A 27 3.25 3.19 22.95
N PRO A 28 4.11 2.42 22.25
CA PRO A 28 5.25 2.97 21.52
C PRO A 28 4.78 3.70 20.25
N TRP A 29 4.30 4.94 20.41
CA TRP A 29 3.66 5.73 19.35
C TRP A 29 4.48 5.85 18.07
N VAL A 30 5.79 6.06 18.20
CA VAL A 30 6.71 6.18 17.05
C VAL A 30 6.75 4.89 16.24
N VAL A 31 6.74 3.73 16.91
CA VAL A 31 6.69 2.43 16.23
C VAL A 31 5.38 2.32 15.47
N GLY A 32 4.25 2.63 16.11
CA GLY A 32 2.92 2.65 15.48
C GLY A 32 2.85 3.51 14.21
N LEU A 33 3.39 4.73 14.29
CA LEU A 33 3.48 5.64 13.15
C LEU A 33 4.25 5.00 11.99
N LEU A 34 5.44 4.47 12.26
CA LEU A 34 6.32 3.90 11.23
C LEU A 34 5.73 2.63 10.61
N VAL A 35 5.23 1.70 11.40
CA VAL A 35 4.68 0.43 10.88
C VAL A 35 3.35 0.61 10.14
N SER A 36 2.67 1.73 10.32
CA SER A 36 1.42 2.04 9.61
C SER A 36 1.62 2.50 8.16
N ILE A 37 2.83 2.97 7.81
CA ILE A 37 3.13 3.57 6.50
C ILE A 37 2.88 2.57 5.34
N PRO A 38 3.35 1.31 5.38
CA PRO A 38 3.06 0.33 4.35
C PRO A 38 1.55 0.18 4.06
N THR A 39 0.73 0.03 5.09
CA THR A 39 -0.72 -0.11 4.95
C THR A 39 -1.34 1.14 4.33
N ALA A 40 -0.92 2.32 4.77
CA ALA A 40 -1.38 3.59 4.22
C ALA A 40 -1.05 3.72 2.71
N VAL A 41 0.15 3.31 2.31
CA VAL A 41 0.59 3.31 0.90
C VAL A 41 -0.20 2.29 0.08
N ILE A 42 -0.34 1.05 0.57
CA ILE A 42 -1.07 -0.03 -0.11
C ILE A 42 -2.54 0.36 -0.35
N LEU A 43 -3.21 0.91 0.65
CA LEU A 43 -4.63 1.23 0.51
C LEU A 43 -4.85 2.52 -0.29
N CYS A 44 -4.09 3.58 0.00
CA CYS A 44 -4.44 4.91 -0.48
C CYS A 44 -3.64 5.38 -1.70
N TYR A 45 -2.42 4.90 -1.89
CA TYR A 45 -1.62 5.30 -3.06
C TYR A 45 -1.63 4.23 -4.16
N LEU A 46 -1.83 2.98 -3.79
CA LEU A 46 -1.95 1.84 -4.71
C LEU A 46 -3.42 1.49 -4.96
N GLY A 47 -4.16 1.15 -3.90
CA GLY A 47 -5.55 0.68 -3.97
C GLY A 47 -6.48 1.69 -4.61
N LEU A 48 -6.52 2.93 -4.11
CA LEU A 48 -7.35 3.99 -4.69
C LEU A 48 -6.98 4.30 -6.14
N ALA A 49 -5.68 4.38 -6.44
CA ALA A 49 -5.22 4.65 -7.80
C ALA A 49 -5.68 3.58 -8.78
N PHE A 50 -5.69 2.32 -8.35
CA PHE A 50 -6.17 1.20 -9.14
C PHE A 50 -7.70 1.20 -9.28
N ASP A 51 -8.42 1.38 -8.18
CA ASP A 51 -9.90 1.37 -8.12
C ASP A 51 -10.50 2.51 -8.95
N GLU A 52 -9.96 3.73 -8.80
CA GLU A 52 -10.50 4.93 -9.41
C GLU A 52 -9.91 5.21 -10.81
N TRP A 53 -9.01 4.37 -11.31
CA TRP A 53 -8.40 4.54 -12.63
C TRP A 53 -9.43 4.67 -13.77
N PRO A 54 -10.50 3.85 -13.83
CA PRO A 54 -11.53 3.98 -14.86
C PRO A 54 -12.32 5.29 -14.78
N ASP A 55 -12.40 5.89 -13.59
CA ASP A 55 -13.18 7.10 -13.32
C ASP A 55 -12.33 8.39 -13.30
N ALA A 56 -11.04 8.29 -13.61
CA ALA A 56 -10.08 9.39 -13.53
C ALA A 56 -10.53 10.63 -14.32
N GLU A 57 -11.02 10.45 -15.56
CA GLU A 57 -11.48 11.57 -16.40
C GLU A 57 -12.67 12.32 -15.74
N ALA A 58 -13.65 11.58 -15.23
CA ALA A 58 -14.83 12.17 -14.60
C ALA A 58 -14.46 12.89 -13.30
N ASN A 59 -13.56 12.33 -12.50
CA ASN A 59 -13.15 12.92 -11.23
C ASN A 59 -12.22 14.13 -11.41
N LEU A 60 -11.38 14.16 -12.45
CA LEU A 60 -10.64 15.36 -12.85
C LEU A 60 -11.59 16.52 -13.21
N LYS A 61 -12.66 16.25 -13.96
CA LYS A 61 -13.68 17.26 -14.31
C LYS A 61 -14.41 17.82 -13.08
N LYS A 62 -14.56 17.02 -12.02
CA LYS A 62 -15.12 17.46 -10.73
C LYS A 62 -14.13 18.25 -9.86
N GLY A 63 -12.87 18.40 -10.30
CA GLY A 63 -11.83 19.12 -9.56
C GLY A 63 -11.19 18.33 -8.42
N VAL A 64 -11.33 16.99 -8.42
CA VAL A 64 -10.73 16.14 -7.39
C VAL A 64 -9.20 16.17 -7.52
N LYS A 65 -8.52 16.36 -6.38
CA LYS A 65 -7.07 16.56 -6.32
C LYS A 65 -6.33 15.27 -5.94
N SER A 66 -6.21 14.33 -6.87
CA SER A 66 -5.53 13.03 -6.69
C SER A 66 -4.26 12.90 -7.55
N LEU A 67 -3.17 12.43 -6.95
CA LEU A 67 -1.91 12.19 -7.66
C LEU A 67 -2.12 11.16 -8.79
N ALA A 68 -2.89 10.09 -8.53
CA ALA A 68 -3.21 9.07 -9.53
C ALA A 68 -3.91 9.66 -10.76
N TYR A 69 -4.76 10.65 -10.58
CA TYR A 69 -5.44 11.29 -11.71
C TYR A 69 -4.49 12.15 -12.55
N LYS A 70 -3.45 12.75 -11.94
CA LYS A 70 -2.41 13.45 -12.74
C LYS A 70 -1.54 12.48 -13.51
N VAL A 71 -1.25 11.32 -12.93
CA VAL A 71 -0.56 10.23 -13.64
C VAL A 71 -1.36 9.85 -14.88
N TRP A 72 -2.69 9.70 -14.74
CA TRP A 72 -3.60 9.47 -15.86
C TRP A 72 -3.59 10.62 -16.87
N GLU A 73 -3.77 11.86 -16.41
CA GLU A 73 -3.83 13.07 -17.27
C GLU A 73 -2.55 13.29 -18.07
N TYR A 74 -1.40 12.95 -17.50
CA TYR A 74 -0.09 13.07 -18.14
C TYR A 74 0.29 11.85 -18.99
N GLY A 75 -0.60 10.86 -19.12
CA GLY A 75 -0.35 9.66 -19.93
C GLY A 75 0.73 8.75 -19.36
N ILE A 76 0.99 8.82 -18.05
CA ILE A 76 1.92 7.92 -17.38
C ILE A 76 1.21 6.57 -17.15
N ASN A 77 1.93 5.47 -17.40
CA ASN A 77 1.40 4.13 -17.23
C ASN A 77 1.03 3.85 -15.76
N LEU A 78 -0.19 3.35 -15.51
CA LEU A 78 -0.64 2.93 -14.19
C LEU A 78 0.28 1.88 -13.59
N GLU A 79 0.71 0.90 -14.39
CA GLU A 79 1.55 -0.20 -13.92
C GLU A 79 2.88 0.31 -13.36
N TRP A 80 3.43 1.34 -13.99
CA TRP A 80 4.67 1.98 -13.55
C TRP A 80 4.47 2.74 -12.24
N TYR A 81 3.36 3.47 -12.13
CA TYR A 81 2.98 4.16 -10.90
C TYR A 81 2.77 3.18 -9.74
N LEU A 82 2.04 2.09 -9.97
CA LEU A 82 1.80 1.06 -8.95
C LEU A 82 3.11 0.35 -8.55
N MET A 83 3.94 -0.05 -9.52
CA MET A 83 5.23 -0.68 -9.21
C MET A 83 6.17 0.21 -8.39
N SER A 84 6.14 1.52 -8.62
CA SER A 84 6.96 2.48 -7.87
C SER A 84 6.57 2.51 -6.39
N TRP A 85 5.27 2.52 -6.09
CA TRP A 85 4.77 2.46 -4.71
C TRP A 85 5.02 1.09 -4.06
N PHE A 86 4.87 -0.01 -4.80
CA PHE A 86 5.21 -1.33 -4.26
C PHE A 86 6.69 -1.44 -3.91
N LEU A 87 7.58 -0.98 -4.79
CA LEU A 87 9.01 -0.90 -4.50
C LEU A 87 9.30 -0.07 -3.25
N PHE A 88 8.65 1.10 -3.12
CA PHE A 88 8.76 1.91 -1.92
C PHE A 88 8.35 1.13 -0.66
N VAL A 89 7.22 0.42 -0.68
CA VAL A 89 6.75 -0.40 0.46
C VAL A 89 7.79 -1.45 0.85
N PHE A 90 8.36 -2.17 -0.11
CA PHE A 90 9.37 -3.20 0.18
C PHE A 90 10.70 -2.61 0.68
N VAL A 91 11.17 -1.52 0.08
CA VAL A 91 12.38 -0.83 0.56
C VAL A 91 12.17 -0.28 1.96
N TYR A 92 11.01 0.30 2.22
CA TYR A 92 10.64 0.78 3.55
C TYR A 92 10.54 -0.36 4.56
N GLN A 93 9.98 -1.51 4.18
CA GLN A 93 9.95 -2.70 5.03
C GLN A 93 11.36 -3.19 5.36
N VAL A 94 12.28 -3.25 4.38
CA VAL A 94 13.69 -3.61 4.63
C VAL A 94 14.33 -2.62 5.59
N PHE A 95 14.06 -1.32 5.45
CA PHE A 95 14.52 -0.31 6.40
C PHE A 95 14.00 -0.59 7.82
N LEU A 96 12.70 -0.89 7.98
CA LEU A 96 12.11 -1.22 9.29
C LEU A 96 12.72 -2.47 9.92
N ILE A 97 13.07 -3.47 9.11
CA ILE A 97 13.81 -4.66 9.58
C ILE A 97 15.21 -4.25 10.04
N ALA A 98 15.93 -3.46 9.23
CA ALA A 98 17.31 -3.06 9.52
C ALA A 98 17.45 -2.23 10.80
N VAL A 99 16.45 -1.40 11.14
CA VAL A 99 16.42 -0.63 12.39
C VAL A 99 15.80 -1.38 13.57
N GLY A 100 15.47 -2.67 13.39
CA GLY A 100 14.96 -3.54 14.46
C GLY A 100 13.50 -3.30 14.85
N ILE A 101 12.71 -2.62 14.02
CA ILE A 101 11.27 -2.41 14.27
C ILE A 101 10.45 -3.65 13.84
N LEU A 102 10.79 -4.24 12.69
CA LEU A 102 10.16 -5.46 12.20
C LEU A 102 11.10 -6.65 12.36
N SER A 103 10.53 -7.83 12.62
CA SER A 103 11.30 -9.08 12.62
C SER A 103 11.85 -9.38 11.21
N PRO A 104 13.08 -9.93 11.07
CA PRO A 104 13.59 -10.40 9.78
C PRO A 104 12.65 -11.38 9.07
N MET A 105 11.87 -12.16 9.82
CA MET A 105 10.90 -13.11 9.27
C MET A 105 9.73 -12.44 8.54
N THR A 106 9.52 -11.13 8.70
CA THR A 106 8.57 -10.37 7.87
C THR A 106 8.97 -10.36 6.39
N ALA A 107 10.21 -10.74 6.03
CA ALA A 107 10.63 -10.97 4.64
C ALA A 107 9.76 -12.00 3.89
N LEU A 108 8.94 -12.80 4.58
CA LEU A 108 7.92 -13.64 3.95
C LEU A 108 7.00 -12.86 2.98
N THR A 109 6.78 -11.56 3.19
CA THR A 109 5.97 -10.72 2.29
C THR A 109 6.53 -10.66 0.87
N PHE A 110 7.83 -10.91 0.65
CA PHE A 110 8.44 -10.97 -0.68
C PHE A 110 7.87 -12.08 -1.56
N LEU A 111 7.21 -13.08 -0.98
CA LEU A 111 6.50 -14.11 -1.74
C LEU A 111 5.33 -13.56 -2.57
N THR A 112 4.80 -12.38 -2.22
CA THR A 112 3.77 -11.70 -3.02
C THR A 112 4.34 -11.07 -4.29
N PHE A 113 5.65 -10.79 -4.32
CA PHE A 113 6.29 -9.96 -5.35
C PHE A 113 6.20 -10.54 -6.77
N PRO A 114 6.49 -11.84 -7.02
CA PRO A 114 6.35 -12.40 -8.37
C PRO A 114 4.92 -12.32 -8.90
N GLY A 115 3.94 -12.57 -8.03
CA GLY A 115 2.51 -12.46 -8.37
C GLY A 115 2.11 -11.04 -8.74
N MET A 116 2.62 -10.05 -8.02
CA MET A 116 2.35 -8.65 -8.32
C MET A 116 3.02 -8.18 -9.61
N ILE A 117 4.27 -8.59 -9.89
CA ILE A 117 4.92 -8.33 -11.18
C ILE A 117 4.09 -8.92 -12.33
N ALA A 118 3.66 -10.19 -12.20
CA ALA A 118 2.82 -10.82 -13.20
C ALA A 118 1.53 -10.03 -13.42
N CYS A 119 0.88 -9.57 -12.35
CA CYS A 119 -0.31 -8.73 -12.46
C CYS A 119 -0.05 -7.42 -13.21
N MET A 120 1.09 -6.77 -12.97
CA MET A 120 1.45 -5.54 -13.68
C MET A 120 1.67 -5.78 -15.18
N VAL A 121 2.32 -6.86 -15.55
CA VAL A 121 2.54 -7.21 -16.97
C VAL A 121 1.22 -7.46 -17.69
N PHE A 122 0.28 -8.16 -17.06
CA PHE A 122 -0.98 -8.55 -17.69
C PHE A 122 -2.13 -7.55 -17.48
N LEU A 123 -1.92 -6.48 -16.72
CA LEU A 123 -2.98 -5.53 -16.36
C LEU A 123 -3.65 -4.92 -17.59
N LYS A 124 -2.86 -4.53 -18.59
CA LYS A 124 -3.34 -3.97 -19.86
C LYS A 124 -4.14 -4.95 -20.70
N ALA A 125 -3.83 -6.25 -20.61
CA ALA A 125 -4.48 -7.27 -21.40
C ALA A 125 -5.89 -7.59 -20.87
N ASN A 126 -6.06 -7.59 -19.54
CA ASN A 126 -7.37 -7.83 -18.92
C ASN A 126 -7.48 -7.17 -17.55
N PHE A 127 -7.79 -5.88 -17.55
CA PHE A 127 -7.82 -5.03 -16.35
C PHE A 127 -8.67 -5.63 -15.23
N ARG A 128 -9.90 -6.08 -15.54
CA ARG A 128 -10.84 -6.59 -14.52
C ARG A 128 -10.37 -7.89 -13.89
N LYS A 129 -9.96 -8.88 -14.71
CA LYS A 129 -9.53 -10.19 -14.21
C LYS A 129 -8.21 -10.08 -13.46
N VAL A 130 -7.23 -9.40 -14.05
CA VAL A 130 -5.89 -9.24 -13.48
C VAL A 130 -5.91 -8.32 -12.26
N GLY A 131 -6.76 -7.30 -12.28
CA GLY A 131 -7.07 -6.46 -11.13
C GLY A 131 -7.53 -7.23 -9.91
N GLY A 132 -8.43 -8.20 -10.10
CA GLY A 132 -8.85 -9.08 -9.01
C GLY A 132 -7.67 -9.85 -8.39
N PHE A 133 -6.77 -10.40 -9.21
CA PHE A 133 -5.56 -11.06 -8.72
C PHE A 133 -4.60 -10.11 -8.03
N LEU A 134 -4.43 -8.89 -8.55
CA LEU A 134 -3.60 -7.86 -7.92
C LEU A 134 -4.08 -7.55 -6.50
N VAL A 135 -5.38 -7.36 -6.31
CA VAL A 135 -5.99 -7.12 -4.99
C VAL A 135 -5.74 -8.31 -4.06
N LEU A 136 -5.85 -9.55 -4.56
CA LEU A 136 -5.56 -10.74 -3.75
C LEU A 136 -4.10 -10.79 -3.29
N PHE A 137 -3.14 -10.51 -4.17
CA PHE A 137 -1.72 -10.48 -3.78
C PHE A 137 -1.42 -9.33 -2.82
N ALA A 138 -2.02 -8.15 -3.02
CA ALA A 138 -1.91 -7.03 -2.09
C ALA A 138 -2.52 -7.34 -0.72
N ALA A 139 -3.65 -8.05 -0.67
CA ALA A 139 -4.29 -8.50 0.57
C ALA A 139 -3.49 -9.59 1.30
N LEU A 140 -2.69 -10.38 0.57
CA LEU A 140 -1.80 -11.38 1.16
C LEU A 140 -0.60 -10.75 1.89
N TYR A 141 -0.18 -9.54 1.49
CA TYR A 141 0.92 -8.82 2.13
C TYR A 141 0.74 -8.64 3.65
N PRO A 142 -0.34 -8.04 4.18
CA PRO A 142 -0.51 -7.87 5.63
C PRO A 142 -0.61 -9.21 6.38
N VAL A 143 -1.15 -10.25 5.75
CA VAL A 143 -1.21 -11.60 6.34
C VAL A 143 0.20 -12.16 6.53
N LEU A 144 1.03 -12.13 5.48
CA LEU A 144 2.41 -12.60 5.55
C LEU A 144 3.27 -11.74 6.48
N LEU A 145 3.02 -10.43 6.54
CA LEU A 145 3.66 -9.52 7.47
C LEU A 145 3.38 -9.93 8.92
N LEU A 146 2.10 -10.17 9.25
CA LEU A 146 1.69 -10.61 10.58
C LEU A 146 2.29 -11.98 10.94
N VAL A 147 2.21 -12.95 10.03
CA VAL A 147 2.78 -14.29 10.22
C VAL A 147 4.29 -14.20 10.46
N GLY A 148 5.01 -13.41 9.65
CA GLY A 148 6.44 -13.21 9.82
C GLY A 148 6.78 -12.55 11.16
N GLN A 149 5.98 -11.58 11.61
CA GLN A 149 6.18 -10.95 12.91
C GLN A 149 5.93 -11.90 14.08
N ILE A 150 4.94 -12.79 13.98
CA ILE A 150 4.62 -13.79 15.03
C ILE A 150 5.69 -14.89 15.12
N ILE A 151 6.19 -15.36 13.97
CA ILE A 151 7.14 -16.49 13.94
C ILE A 151 8.55 -16.04 14.35
N GLY A 152 8.95 -14.83 13.99
CA GLY A 152 10.32 -14.34 14.23
C GLY A 152 10.46 -13.33 15.38
N GLY A 153 9.41 -13.11 16.17
CA GLY A 153 9.37 -12.15 17.28
C GLY A 153 9.03 -12.80 18.61
#